data_AF-A0A373D8X1-F1
#
_entry.id   AF-A0A373D8X1-F1
#
_cell.length_a   1.000
_cell.length_b   1.000
_cell.length_c   1.000
_cell.angle_alpha   90.00
_cell.angle_beta   90.00
_cell.angle_gamma   90.00
#
_symmetry.space_group_name_H-M   'P 1'
#
loop_
_entity.id
_entity.type
_entity.pdbx_description
1 polymer ?
#
loop_
_entity_poly.entity_id
_entity_poly.type
_entity_poly.pdbx_seq_one_letter_code
_entity_poly.pdbx_strand_id
1 'polypeptide(L)'
;MNPFRLTTRLQPRARPQTVRAAPPATAVPWRVVRRSESGVIEVEQVGGTPLHSVRFALAGSGMLGLSLPRTVLPGERVRVVLRGAQGVRASAAPDAMLVLRWFQPDGTELLWPIAL
;
A
#
# COMPACT_ATOMS: atom_id res chain seq x y z
N MET A 1 24.36 13.22 3.48
CA MET A 1 23.34 12.30 2.94
C MET A 1 23.00 12.73 1.54
N ASN A 2 23.02 11.82 0.56
CA ASN A 2 22.59 12.14 -0.80
C ASN A 2 21.04 12.19 -0.82
N PRO A 3 20.39 13.31 -1.15
CA PRO A 3 18.94 13.34 -1.22
C PRO A 3 18.49 12.50 -2.41
N PHE A 4 17.67 11.48 -2.15
CA PHE A 4 16.98 10.74 -3.19
C PHE A 4 16.26 11.73 -4.11
N ARG A 5 16.60 11.74 -5.42
CA ARG A 5 15.91 12.56 -6.43
C ARG A 5 15.10 11.65 -7.35
N LEU A 6 13.79 11.77 -7.26
CA LEU A 6 12.86 11.23 -8.23
C LEU A 6 12.44 12.36 -9.17
N THR A 7 12.67 12.21 -10.47
CA THR A 7 12.20 13.17 -11.48
C THR A 7 11.20 12.49 -12.39
N THR A 8 10.11 13.18 -12.69
CA THR A 8 9.07 12.70 -13.61
C THR A 8 9.02 13.63 -14.81
N ARG A 9 8.73 13.07 -16.00
CA ARG A 9 8.54 13.83 -17.23
C ARG A 9 7.34 13.25 -17.95
N LEU A 10 6.50 14.12 -18.53
CA LEU A 10 5.43 13.68 -19.41
C LEU A 10 6.04 13.16 -20.72
N GLN A 11 5.56 12.01 -21.18
CA GLN A 11 5.94 11.45 -22.48
C GLN A 11 4.77 11.59 -23.47
N PRO A 12 5.05 11.87 -24.76
CA PRO A 12 4.04 11.84 -25.81
C PRO A 12 3.35 10.47 -25.89
N ARG A 13 2.07 10.46 -26.26
CA ARG A 13 1.26 9.24 -26.35
C ARG A 13 1.84 8.25 -27.36
N ALA A 14 2.17 7.04 -26.92
CA ALA A 14 2.56 5.93 -27.80
C ALA A 14 1.37 5.42 -28.63
N ARG A 15 1.65 4.79 -29.79
CA ARG A 15 0.63 4.13 -30.63
C ARG A 15 -0.16 3.08 -29.83
N PRO A 16 -1.45 2.85 -30.13
CA PRO A 16 -2.26 1.88 -29.42
C PRO A 16 -1.65 0.49 -29.52
N GLN A 17 -1.34 -0.09 -28.35
CA GLN A 17 -0.90 -1.47 -28.23
C GLN A 17 -2.12 -2.40 -28.25
N THR A 18 -1.95 -3.59 -28.81
CA THR A 18 -2.94 -4.66 -28.80
C THR A 18 -3.36 -4.95 -27.36
N VAL A 19 -4.67 -4.90 -27.08
CA VAL A 19 -5.22 -5.14 -25.75
C VAL A 19 -4.99 -6.61 -25.40
N ARG A 20 -3.99 -6.87 -24.54
CA ARG A 20 -3.80 -8.19 -23.93
C ARG A 20 -4.99 -8.46 -23.01
N ALA A 21 -5.53 -9.68 -23.05
CA ALA A 21 -6.60 -10.08 -22.15
C ALA A 21 -6.18 -9.81 -20.69
N ALA A 22 -7.13 -9.27 -19.90
CA ALA A 22 -6.88 -8.98 -18.50
C ALA A 22 -6.59 -10.29 -17.74
N PRO A 23 -5.60 -10.30 -16.83
CA PRO A 23 -5.41 -11.44 -15.94
C PRO A 23 -6.66 -11.66 -15.08
N PRO A 24 -6.89 -12.89 -14.60
CA PRO A 24 -7.99 -13.16 -13.69
C PRO A 24 -7.89 -12.31 -12.41
N ALA A 25 -9.04 -11.98 -11.82
CA ALA A 25 -9.08 -11.23 -10.57
C ALA A 25 -8.31 -11.98 -9.47
N THR A 26 -7.46 -11.26 -8.74
CA THR A 26 -6.68 -11.81 -7.63
C THR A 26 -7.44 -11.60 -6.32
N ALA A 27 -7.62 -12.67 -5.55
CA ALA A 27 -8.20 -12.57 -4.22
C ALA A 27 -7.29 -11.75 -3.29
N VAL A 28 -7.87 -10.79 -2.57
CA VAL A 28 -7.15 -9.97 -1.60
C VAL A 28 -7.25 -10.64 -0.23
N PRO A 29 -6.15 -11.19 0.34
CA PRO A 29 -6.16 -11.95 1.59
C PRO A 29 -6.16 -11.05 2.83
N TRP A 30 -6.80 -9.87 2.73
CA TRP A 30 -6.76 -8.85 3.76
C TRP A 30 -8.16 -8.30 4.03
N ARG A 31 -8.40 -7.93 5.28
CA ARG A 31 -9.63 -7.26 5.72
C ARG A 31 -9.28 -6.08 6.61
N VAL A 32 -9.90 -4.92 6.38
CA VAL A 32 -9.86 -3.84 7.37
C VAL A 32 -10.81 -4.22 8.50
N VAL A 33 -10.28 -4.38 9.71
CA VAL A 33 -11.06 -4.78 10.90
C VAL A 33 -11.37 -3.62 11.84
N ARG A 34 -10.56 -2.55 11.78
CA ARG A 34 -10.81 -1.36 12.59
C ARG A 34 -10.31 -0.10 11.89
N ARG A 35 -11.10 0.97 12.04
CA ARG A 35 -10.70 2.35 11.79
C ARG A 35 -11.03 3.16 13.04
N SER A 36 -10.15 4.08 13.42
CA SER A 36 -10.40 5.00 14.53
C SER A 36 -10.18 6.44 14.08
N GLU A 37 -10.89 7.38 14.69
CA GLU A 37 -10.66 8.82 14.53
C GLU A 37 -9.22 9.24 14.85
N SER A 38 -8.53 8.51 15.73
CA SER A 38 -7.13 8.77 16.09
C SER A 38 -6.08 8.37 15.03
N GLY A 39 -6.51 8.01 13.81
CA GLY A 39 -5.61 7.61 12.71
C GLY A 39 -5.04 6.19 12.82
N VAL A 40 -5.67 5.32 13.64
CA VAL A 40 -5.37 3.89 13.70
C VAL A 40 -6.19 3.14 12.64
N ILE A 41 -5.50 2.33 11.85
CA ILE A 41 -6.10 1.35 10.95
C ILE A 41 -5.57 -0.02 11.33
N GLU A 42 -6.45 -1.00 11.54
CA GLU A 42 -6.06 -2.39 11.74
C GLU A 42 -6.54 -3.22 10.55
N VAL A 43 -5.63 -4.03 10.01
CA VAL A 43 -5.92 -5.01 8.98
C VAL A 43 -5.61 -6.41 9.47
N GLU A 44 -6.42 -7.37 9.08
CA GLU A 44 -6.27 -8.78 9.40
C GLU A 44 -5.92 -9.54 8.13
N GLN A 45 -4.92 -10.43 8.22
CA GLN A 45 -4.69 -11.43 7.20
C GLN A 45 -5.80 -12.47 7.35
N VAL A 46 -6.59 -12.68 6.29
CA VAL A 46 -7.72 -13.63 6.27
C VAL A 46 -7.50 -14.80 5.29
N GLY A 47 -6.29 -14.94 4.75
CA GLY A 47 -5.90 -16.01 3.82
C GLY A 47 -5.30 -17.22 4.52
N GLY A 48 -5.13 -18.32 3.77
CA GLY A 48 -4.63 -19.59 4.31
C GLY A 48 -3.10 -19.72 4.44
N THR A 49 -2.32 -18.78 3.92
CA THR A 49 -0.85 -18.91 3.82
C THR A 49 -0.11 -17.69 4.39
N PRO A 50 1.10 -17.86 4.94
CA PRO A 50 1.96 -16.74 5.34
C PRO A 50 2.21 -15.78 4.19
N LEU A 51 2.16 -14.48 4.50
CA LEU A 51 2.48 -13.42 3.54
C LEU A 51 3.82 -12.79 3.92
N HIS A 52 4.69 -12.62 2.92
CA HIS A 52 6.04 -12.11 3.12
C HIS A 52 6.21 -10.71 2.55
N SER A 53 7.22 -9.99 3.06
CA SER A 53 7.57 -8.64 2.62
C SER A 53 6.40 -7.65 2.66
N VAL A 54 5.47 -7.86 3.60
CA VAL A 54 4.30 -7.01 3.81
C VAL A 54 4.76 -5.63 4.25
N ARG A 55 4.34 -4.58 3.54
CA ARG A 55 4.66 -3.18 3.88
C ARG A 55 3.46 -2.27 3.69
N PHE A 56 3.45 -1.18 4.45
CA PHE A 56 2.56 -0.06 4.25
C PHE A 56 3.32 1.11 3.65
N ALA A 57 2.69 1.78 2.69
CA ALA A 57 3.12 3.06 2.15
C ALA A 57 2.03 4.10 2.35
N LEU A 58 2.35 5.25 2.93
CA LEU A 58 1.49 6.42 2.97
C LEU A 58 2.01 7.43 1.95
N ALA A 59 1.20 7.77 0.96
CA ALA A 59 1.44 8.91 0.07
C ALA A 59 0.40 9.99 0.36
N GLY A 60 0.80 11.27 0.37
CA GLY A 60 -0.13 12.39 0.51
C GLY A 60 0.58 13.69 0.86
N SER A 61 0.09 14.83 0.36
CA SER A 61 0.70 16.16 0.59
C SER A 61 2.20 16.22 0.24
N GLY A 62 2.63 15.49 -0.79
CA GLY A 62 4.04 15.40 -1.21
C GLY A 62 4.95 14.59 -0.29
N MET A 63 4.40 13.91 0.73
CA MET A 63 5.14 13.02 1.62
C MET A 63 4.98 11.55 1.19
N LEU A 64 6.05 10.77 1.38
CA LEU A 64 6.04 9.32 1.26
C LEU A 64 6.58 8.69 2.55
N GLY A 65 5.72 8.00 3.30
CA GLY A 65 6.08 7.21 4.47
C GLY A 65 6.08 5.72 4.14
N LEU A 66 7.06 4.96 4.61
CA LEU A 66 7.19 3.52 4.36
C LEU A 66 7.42 2.76 5.68
N SER A 67 6.73 1.64 5.86
CA SER A 67 7.05 0.68 6.93
C SER A 67 8.20 -0.25 6.54
N LEU A 68 8.83 -0.86 7.54
CA LEU A 68 9.74 -1.99 7.30
C LEU A 68 8.97 -3.22 6.78
N PRO A 69 9.61 -4.08 5.96
CA PRO A 69 9.04 -5.38 5.58
C PRO A 69 8.81 -6.25 6.80
N ARG A 70 7.72 -7.02 6.78
CA ARG A 70 7.51 -8.10 7.74
C ARG A 70 6.80 -9.29 7.12
N THR A 71 6.93 -10.44 7.77
CA THR A 71 6.04 -11.59 7.55
C THR A 71 4.78 -11.42 8.40
N VAL A 72 3.63 -11.82 7.86
CA VAL A 72 2.34 -11.85 8.56
C VAL A 72 1.74 -13.23 8.36
N LEU A 73 1.43 -13.91 9.45
CA LEU A 73 0.86 -15.26 9.45
C LEU A 73 -0.67 -15.22 9.32
N PRO A 74 -1.31 -16.34 8.94
CA PRO A 74 -2.76 -16.45 8.92
C PRO A 74 -3.44 -16.02 10.22
N GLY A 75 -4.43 -15.14 10.12
CA GLY A 75 -5.19 -14.61 11.26
C GLY A 75 -4.49 -13.51 12.07
N GLU A 76 -3.22 -13.19 11.77
CA GLU A 76 -2.54 -12.07 12.44
C GLU A 76 -3.12 -10.72 12.00
N ARG A 77 -3.09 -9.77 12.94
CA ARG A 77 -3.49 -8.39 12.71
C ARG A 77 -2.30 -7.46 12.70
N VAL A 78 -2.30 -6.54 11.76
CA VAL A 78 -1.32 -5.46 11.68
C VAL A 78 -2.00 -4.14 11.96
N ARG A 79 -1.49 -3.46 12.98
CA ARG A 79 -1.93 -2.12 13.36
C ARG A 79 -1.02 -1.08 12.71
N VAL A 80 -1.60 -0.20 11.90
CA VAL A 80 -0.96 0.98 11.32
C VAL A 80 -1.39 2.19 12.11
N VAL A 81 -0.42 3.00 12.54
CA VAL A 81 -0.70 4.21 13.31
C VAL A 81 -0.04 5.39 12.62
N LEU A 82 -0.85 6.33 12.16
CA LEU A 82 -0.38 7.57 11.53
C LEU A 82 -0.16 8.61 12.63
N ARG A 83 1.09 8.97 12.91
CA ARG A 83 1.45 9.91 13.99
C ARG A 83 2.38 11.01 13.51
N GLY A 84 2.44 12.09 14.30
CA GLY A 84 3.27 13.26 14.05
C GLY A 84 2.61 14.23 13.08
N ALA A 85 2.95 15.52 13.19
CA ALA A 85 2.29 16.59 12.44
C ALA A 85 2.31 16.37 10.91
N GLN A 86 3.43 15.86 10.37
CA GLN A 86 3.55 15.56 8.94
C GLN A 86 2.72 14.33 8.53
N GLY A 87 2.68 13.29 9.39
CA GLY A 87 1.85 12.09 9.20
C GLY A 87 0.37 12.43 9.11
N VAL A 88 -0.12 13.23 10.07
CA VAL A 88 -1.52 13.69 10.13
C VAL A 88 -1.87 14.58 8.93
N ARG A 89 -0.98 15.51 8.57
CA ARG A 89 -1.17 16.38 7.41
C ARG A 89 -1.26 15.58 6.10
N ALA A 90 -0.38 14.59 5.93
CA ALA A 90 -0.39 13.76 4.73
C ALA A 90 -1.63 12.86 4.66
N SER A 91 -2.10 12.31 5.79
CA SER A 91 -3.29 11.45 5.78
C SER A 91 -4.60 12.20 5.53
N ALA A 92 -4.66 13.49 5.85
CA ALA A 92 -5.82 14.34 5.60
C ALA A 92 -5.80 15.01 4.20
N ALA A 93 -4.76 14.77 3.40
CA ALA A 93 -4.63 15.39 2.09
C ALA A 93 -5.62 14.77 1.09
N PRO A 94 -6.15 15.54 0.11
CA PRO A 94 -7.04 14.98 -0.91
C PRO A 94 -6.40 13.90 -1.78
N ASP A 95 -5.07 13.91 -1.89
CA ASP A 95 -4.25 12.91 -2.60
C ASP A 95 -3.76 11.79 -1.68
N ALA A 96 -4.26 11.71 -0.44
CA ALA A 96 -3.80 10.75 0.54
C ALA A 96 -4.21 9.32 0.17
N MET A 97 -3.25 8.40 0.21
CA MET A 97 -3.49 6.98 0.02
C MET A 97 -2.58 6.15 0.92
N LEU A 98 -3.19 5.22 1.66
CA LEU A 98 -2.47 4.14 2.31
C LEU A 98 -2.50 2.92 1.40
N VAL A 99 -1.34 2.35 1.10
CA VAL A 99 -1.24 1.15 0.28
C VAL A 99 -0.59 0.04 1.10
N LEU A 100 -1.26 -1.10 1.16
CA LEU A 100 -0.67 -2.34 1.61
C LEU A 100 -0.07 -3.07 0.41
N ARG A 101 1.19 -3.46 0.52
CA ARG A 101 1.88 -4.25 -0.51
C ARG A 101 2.38 -5.57 0.04
N TRP A 102 2.35 -6.62 -0.77
CA TRP A 102 2.93 -7.93 -0.49
C TRP A 102 3.26 -8.64 -1.81
N PHE A 103 3.88 -9.81 -1.73
CA PHE A 103 4.29 -10.60 -2.89
C PHE A 103 3.60 -11.96 -2.92
N GLN A 104 3.28 -12.43 -4.12
CA GLN A 104 2.94 -13.82 -4.38
C GLN A 104 4.22 -14.68 -4.45
N PRO A 105 4.11 -16.03 -4.35
CA PRO A 105 5.26 -16.93 -4.43
C PRO A 105 6.05 -16.83 -5.75
N ASP A 106 5.41 -16.41 -6.84
CA ASP A 106 6.03 -16.20 -8.15
C ASP A 106 6.75 -14.84 -8.28
N GLY A 107 6.76 -14.04 -7.21
CA GLY A 107 7.36 -12.71 -7.20
C GLY A 107 6.44 -11.59 -7.71
N THR A 108 5.18 -11.87 -8.05
CA THR A 108 4.21 -10.84 -8.42
C THR A 108 3.92 -9.93 -7.22
N GLU A 109 4.14 -8.63 -7.38
CA GLU A 109 3.77 -7.63 -6.37
C GLU A 109 2.27 -7.34 -6.44
N LEU A 110 1.61 -7.41 -5.30
CA LEU A 110 0.21 -7.05 -5.14
C LEU A 110 0.10 -5.80 -4.28
N LEU A 111 -0.72 -4.87 -4.74
CA LEU A 111 -1.01 -3.60 -4.07
C LEU A 111 -2.49 -3.54 -3.74
N TRP A 112 -2.81 -3.24 -2.49
CA TRP A 112 -4.18 -2.99 -2.06
C TRP A 112 -4.30 -1.57 -1.50
N PRO A 113 -5.00 -0.67 -2.21
CA PRO A 113 -5.28 0.66 -1.70
C PRO A 113 -6.31 0.59 -0.56
N ILE A 114 -5.98 1.25 0.54
CA ILE A 114 -6.83 1.43 1.70
C ILE A 114 -7.19 2.92 1.71
N ALA A 115 -8.46 3.24 1.43
CA ALA A 115 -8.97 4.60 1.55
C ALA A 115 -8.73 5.11 2.98
N LEU A 116 -8.33 6.38 3.12
CA LEU A 116 -8.03 7.02 4.40
C LEU A 116 -9.22 7.82 4.90
#